data_AF-A0A1H8STK7-F1
#
_entry.id   AF-A0A1H8STK7-F1
#
_cell.length_a   1.000
_cell.length_b   1.000
_cell.length_c   1.000
_cell.angle_alpha   90.00
_cell.angle_beta   90.00
_cell.angle_gamma   90.00
#
_symmetry.space_group_name_H-M   'P 1'
#
loop_
_entity.id
_entity.type
_entity.pdbx_description
1 polymer ?
#
loop_
_entity_poly.entity_id
_entity_poly.type
_entity_poly.pdbx_seq_one_letter_code
_entity_poly.pdbx_strand_id
1 'polypeptide(L)'
;MTWHWYAPTGGKDKTFYSKNTDFNLPLALTPGTKEHELLLADMDCVAEQLKKLRDHNVPVLWRPLHEADGAWFWWGAFGAEPCKQLWRLMYDRFTNMHQLNNLIWVWNSSVQEWYPGDGESDIDSCDIYAPSGNYGPVRKHFELTDALAGGKKMIAFGENGAIPDPDQLMASSTPWLWYMTWGEGFVLEGKSTTDEQLRKIYDHPSCITLDRLPNWRHFGGSE
;
A
#
# COMPACT_ATOMS: atom_id res chain seq x y z
N MET A 1 6.08 2.41 -1.51
CA MET A 1 6.80 2.12 -0.25
C MET A 1 5.77 1.79 0.81
N THR A 2 6.00 0.71 1.55
CA THR A 2 5.15 0.24 2.66
C THR A 2 5.93 0.25 3.96
N TRP A 3 5.23 0.12 5.08
CA TRP A 3 5.84 0.05 6.40
C TRP A 3 5.21 -1.06 7.23
N HIS A 4 5.95 -2.17 7.37
CA HIS A 4 5.67 -3.16 8.40
C HIS A 4 6.05 -2.58 9.76
N TRP A 5 5.12 -1.83 10.35
CA TRP A 5 5.36 -1.07 11.57
C TRP A 5 5.45 -2.00 12.77
N TYR A 6 6.67 -2.27 13.25
CA TYR A 6 6.88 -2.97 14.52
C TYR A 6 6.21 -2.16 15.64
N ALA A 7 5.36 -2.81 16.45
CA ALA A 7 4.67 -2.11 17.52
C ALA A 7 5.64 -1.31 18.41
N PRO A 8 5.35 -0.03 18.73
CA PRO A 8 6.27 0.84 19.46
C PRO A 8 6.69 0.32 20.86
N THR A 9 5.85 -0.53 21.47
CA THR A 9 6.13 -1.21 22.72
C THR A 9 5.35 -2.52 22.78
N GLY A 10 5.76 -3.40 23.70
CA GLY A 10 5.06 -4.67 23.94
C GLY A 10 5.37 -5.75 22.90
N GLY A 11 5.11 -7.00 23.27
CA GLY A 11 5.35 -8.14 22.38
C GLY A 11 6.79 -8.64 22.24
N LYS A 12 6.98 -9.56 21.29
CA LYS A 12 8.29 -10.17 20.97
C LYS A 12 8.34 -10.64 19.52
N ASP A 13 9.33 -10.14 18.78
CA ASP A 13 9.64 -10.47 17.38
C ASP A 13 8.49 -10.23 16.40
N LYS A 14 8.81 -9.65 15.24
CA LYS A 14 7.82 -9.30 14.18
C LYS A 14 6.53 -8.70 14.77
N THR A 15 6.68 -7.73 15.67
CA THR A 15 5.58 -7.15 16.47
C THR A 15 4.60 -6.34 15.63
N PHE A 16 4.85 -6.18 14.32
CA PHE A 16 3.83 -5.73 13.38
C PHE A 16 2.63 -6.69 13.35
N TYR A 17 2.81 -7.99 13.58
CA TYR A 17 1.70 -8.94 13.69
C TYR A 17 0.96 -8.80 15.03
N SER A 18 -0.37 -8.72 14.98
CA SER A 18 -1.27 -8.63 16.14
C SER A 18 -1.03 -9.77 17.15
N LYS A 19 -0.77 -10.99 16.66
CA LYS A 19 -0.52 -12.16 17.52
C LYS A 19 0.79 -12.08 18.31
N ASN A 20 1.71 -11.18 17.94
CA ASN A 20 3.04 -11.05 18.52
C ASN A 20 3.19 -9.82 19.42
N THR A 21 2.15 -9.03 19.61
CA THR A 21 2.17 -7.82 20.44
C THR A 21 0.87 -7.64 21.22
N ASP A 22 0.97 -7.02 22.37
CA ASP A 22 -0.14 -6.54 23.19
C ASP A 22 -0.35 -5.01 23.05
N PHE A 23 0.30 -4.39 22.06
CA PHE A 23 0.18 -2.96 21.79
C PHE A 23 -1.28 -2.54 21.57
N ASN A 24 -1.74 -1.57 22.36
CA ASN A 24 -3.13 -1.15 22.40
C ASN A 24 -3.33 0.14 21.61
N LEU A 25 -3.87 0.01 20.39
CA LEU A 25 -4.09 1.17 19.51
C LEU A 25 -5.02 2.23 20.14
N PRO A 26 -6.14 1.90 20.80
CA PRO A 26 -6.95 2.90 21.51
C PRO A 26 -6.17 3.74 22.53
N LEU A 27 -5.25 3.13 23.30
CA LEU A 27 -4.36 3.88 24.19
C LEU A 27 -3.39 4.75 23.40
N ALA A 28 -2.83 4.22 22.31
CA ALA A 28 -1.92 4.96 21.43
C ALA A 28 -2.60 6.14 20.70
N LEU A 29 -3.91 6.11 20.51
CA LEU A 29 -4.70 7.21 19.95
C LEU A 29 -5.13 8.25 20.99
N THR A 30 -4.87 8.00 22.28
CA THR A 30 -5.25 8.89 23.39
C THR A 30 -4.08 9.80 23.76
N PRO A 31 -4.16 11.13 23.53
CA PRO A 31 -3.08 12.04 23.87
C PRO A 31 -2.67 11.99 25.34
N GLY A 32 -1.36 12.08 25.60
CA GLY A 32 -0.79 12.04 26.95
C GLY A 32 -0.54 10.64 27.53
N THR A 33 -0.92 9.57 26.83
CA THR A 33 -0.49 8.21 27.18
C THR A 33 0.95 7.96 26.73
N LYS A 34 1.62 6.99 27.35
CA LYS A 34 2.96 6.58 26.93
C LYS A 34 2.94 5.99 25.52
N GLU A 35 1.91 5.22 25.20
CA GLU A 35 1.70 4.60 23.90
C GLU A 35 1.56 5.65 22.80
N HIS A 36 0.88 6.77 23.08
CA HIS A 36 0.74 7.87 22.14
C HIS A 36 2.09 8.53 21.84
N GLU A 37 2.86 8.86 22.87
CA GLU A 37 4.19 9.46 22.67
C GLU A 37 5.13 8.55 21.87
N LEU A 38 5.08 7.24 22.12
CA LEU A 38 5.87 6.26 21.36
C LEU A 38 5.39 6.12 19.91
N LEU A 39 4.07 6.10 19.69
CA LEU A 39 3.47 6.08 18.35
C LEU A 39 3.92 7.30 17.53
N LEU A 40 3.88 8.49 18.13
CA LEU A 40 4.31 9.72 17.48
C LEU A 40 5.82 9.74 17.22
N ALA A 41 6.64 9.22 18.14
CA ALA A 41 8.10 9.15 17.96
C ALA A 41 8.49 8.25 16.76
N ASP A 42 7.82 7.11 16.59
CA ASP A 42 8.02 6.24 15.43
C ASP A 42 7.62 6.94 14.12
N MET A 43 6.47 7.61 14.11
CA MET A 43 6.01 8.42 12.98
C MET A 43 7.06 9.48 12.61
N ASP A 44 7.61 10.21 13.60
CA ASP A 44 8.61 11.25 13.36
C ASP A 44 9.90 10.69 12.75
N CYS A 45 10.35 9.54 13.24
CA CYS A 45 11.54 8.86 12.73
C CYS A 45 11.40 8.51 11.24
N VAL A 46 10.24 7.97 10.86
CA VAL A 46 9.91 7.65 9.45
C VAL A 46 9.78 8.93 8.63
N ALA A 47 9.12 9.95 9.16
CA ALA A 47 8.97 11.23 8.49
C ALA A 47 10.33 11.87 8.16
N GLU A 48 11.32 11.77 9.05
CA GLU A 48 12.70 12.24 8.74
C GLU A 48 13.36 11.47 7.59
N GLN A 49 13.03 10.19 7.39
CA GLN A 49 13.52 9.46 6.21
C GLN A 49 12.80 9.91 4.93
N LEU A 50 11.49 10.12 5.01
CA LEU A 50 10.68 10.62 3.90
C LEU A 50 11.09 12.04 3.49
N LYS A 51 11.50 12.89 4.45
CA LYS A 51 12.04 14.23 4.17
C LYS A 51 13.28 14.18 3.28
N LYS A 52 14.18 13.20 3.49
CA LYS A 52 15.35 13.04 2.63
C LYS A 52 14.94 12.80 1.17
N LEU A 53 13.88 12.02 0.93
CA LEU A 53 13.34 11.79 -0.42
C LEU A 53 12.71 13.07 -0.98
N ARG A 54 11.92 13.78 -0.16
CA ARG A 54 11.33 15.07 -0.53
C ARG A 54 12.39 16.08 -0.97
N ASP A 55 13.45 16.22 -0.17
CA ASP A 55 14.52 17.20 -0.39
C ASP A 55 15.34 16.88 -1.66
N HIS A 56 15.25 15.65 -2.16
CA HIS A 56 15.81 15.23 -3.46
C HIS A 56 14.77 15.16 -4.59
N ASN A 57 13.59 15.76 -4.38
CA ASN A 57 12.47 15.77 -5.33
C ASN A 57 12.04 14.36 -5.79
N VAL A 58 12.04 13.40 -4.85
CA VAL A 58 11.59 12.04 -5.10
C VAL A 58 10.15 11.88 -4.61
N PRO A 59 9.15 11.73 -5.50
CA PRO A 59 7.80 11.39 -5.11
C PRO A 59 7.73 9.95 -4.62
N VAL A 60 6.82 9.68 -3.67
CA VAL A 60 6.66 8.37 -3.04
C VAL A 60 5.20 7.96 -3.09
N LEU A 61 4.91 6.83 -3.74
CA LEU A 61 3.67 6.10 -3.50
C LEU A 61 3.73 5.53 -2.07
N TRP A 62 3.13 6.23 -1.10
CA TRP A 62 3.18 5.91 0.32
C TRP A 62 1.96 5.07 0.69
N ARG A 63 2.18 3.79 0.99
CA ARG A 63 1.13 2.80 1.31
C ARG A 63 1.29 2.31 2.77
N PRO A 64 1.01 3.14 3.79
CA PRO A 64 1.10 2.75 5.18
C PRO A 64 -0.13 1.95 5.61
N LEU A 65 -0.05 1.32 6.80
CA LEU A 65 -1.19 0.65 7.45
C LEU A 65 -1.89 -0.36 6.51
N HIS A 66 -1.11 -1.07 5.70
CA HIS A 66 -1.64 -1.98 4.68
C HIS A 66 -2.34 -3.20 5.28
N GLU A 67 -3.25 -3.79 4.52
CA GLU A 67 -4.03 -4.99 4.90
C GLU A 67 -4.76 -4.85 6.25
N ALA A 68 -5.22 -3.63 6.57
CA ALA A 68 -5.82 -3.34 7.86
C ALA A 68 -7.06 -4.20 8.16
N ASP A 69 -7.89 -4.47 7.14
CA ASP A 69 -9.11 -5.26 7.26
C ASP A 69 -8.86 -6.75 7.57
N GLY A 70 -7.65 -7.25 7.31
CA GLY A 70 -7.23 -8.59 7.72
C GLY A 70 -7.02 -8.73 9.23
N ALA A 71 -6.84 -7.61 9.94
CA ALA A 71 -6.59 -7.52 11.39
C ALA A 71 -5.39 -8.34 11.92
N TRP A 72 -4.59 -8.94 11.05
CA TRP A 72 -3.37 -9.66 11.44
C TRP A 72 -2.20 -8.74 11.76
N PHE A 73 -2.29 -7.45 11.39
CA PHE A 73 -1.39 -6.41 11.86
C PHE A 73 -2.04 -5.57 12.96
N TRP A 74 -1.23 -5.08 13.92
CA TRP A 74 -1.76 -4.45 15.13
C TRP A 74 -2.61 -3.20 14.85
N TRP A 75 -2.35 -2.49 13.74
CA TRP A 75 -3.14 -1.32 13.34
C TRP A 75 -4.58 -1.68 12.95
N GLY A 76 -4.84 -2.94 12.57
CA GLY A 76 -6.19 -3.47 12.33
C GLY A 76 -6.81 -4.23 13.50
N ALA A 77 -6.07 -4.47 14.58
CA ALA A 77 -6.52 -5.38 15.65
C ALA A 77 -7.75 -4.88 16.43
N PHE A 78 -8.02 -3.57 16.41
CA PHE A 78 -9.12 -2.94 17.15
C PHE A 78 -10.28 -2.49 16.24
N GLY A 79 -10.33 -3.02 15.01
CA GLY A 79 -11.39 -2.73 14.05
C GLY A 79 -11.17 -1.45 13.25
N ALA A 80 -12.13 -1.16 12.36
CA ALA A 80 -12.00 -0.13 11.35
C ALA A 80 -11.85 1.28 11.92
N GLU A 81 -12.61 1.65 12.94
CA GLU A 81 -12.63 3.03 13.42
C GLU A 81 -11.30 3.48 14.05
N PRO A 82 -10.66 2.72 14.95
CA PRO A 82 -9.31 3.04 15.41
C PRO A 82 -8.28 3.10 14.28
N CYS A 83 -8.36 2.21 13.28
CA CYS A 83 -7.46 2.24 12.13
C CYS A 83 -7.62 3.53 11.31
N LYS A 84 -8.85 3.97 11.05
CA LYS A 84 -9.10 5.24 10.33
C LYS A 84 -8.65 6.46 11.14
N GLN A 85 -8.76 6.44 12.46
CA GLN A 85 -8.19 7.48 13.33
C GLN A 85 -6.66 7.51 13.23
N LEU A 86 -6.01 6.35 13.21
CA LEU A 86 -4.55 6.24 13.03
C LEU A 86 -4.12 6.76 11.65
N TRP A 87 -4.87 6.43 10.59
CA TRP A 87 -4.64 6.95 9.23
C TRP A 87 -4.65 8.48 9.22
N ARG A 88 -5.70 9.10 9.79
CA ARG A 88 -5.82 10.58 9.86
C ARG A 88 -4.72 11.22 10.70
N LEU A 89 -4.35 10.60 11.82
CA LEU A 89 -3.24 11.06 12.65
C LEU A 89 -1.93 11.05 11.87
N MET A 90 -1.63 9.96 11.15
CA MET A 90 -0.44 9.88 10.31
C MET A 90 -0.48 10.89 9.16
N TYR A 91 -1.64 11.04 8.51
CA TYR A 91 -1.82 12.01 7.43
C TYR A 91 -1.54 13.44 7.91
N ASP A 92 -2.18 13.87 8.99
CA ASP A 92 -1.97 15.20 9.55
C ASP A 92 -0.51 15.41 9.97
N ARG A 93 0.08 14.43 10.65
CA ARG A 93 1.47 14.52 11.09
C ARG A 93 2.44 14.59 9.92
N PHE A 94 2.29 13.73 8.91
CA PHE A 94 3.22 13.69 7.78
C PHE A 94 3.04 14.89 6.86
N THR A 95 1.80 15.17 6.47
CA THR A 95 1.47 16.21 5.48
C THR A 95 1.51 17.59 6.10
N ASN A 96 0.84 17.82 7.24
CA ASN A 96 0.67 19.16 7.82
C ASN A 96 1.77 19.52 8.82
N MET A 97 2.20 18.60 9.69
CA MET A 97 3.29 18.91 10.64
C MET A 97 4.67 18.81 9.98
N HIS A 98 4.99 17.68 9.34
CA HIS A 98 6.31 17.44 8.74
C HIS A 98 6.48 18.03 7.33
N GLN A 99 5.40 18.55 6.74
CA GLN A 99 5.40 19.18 5.41
C GLN A 99 5.93 18.24 4.32
N LEU A 100 5.52 16.97 4.37
CA LEU A 100 5.84 15.95 3.35
C LEU A 100 4.89 16.07 2.17
N ASN A 101 5.20 17.00 1.27
CA ASN A 101 4.44 17.27 0.04
C ASN A 101 4.85 16.39 -1.16
N ASN A 102 5.65 15.35 -0.94
CA ASN A 102 6.11 14.40 -1.95
C ASN A 102 5.42 13.02 -1.83
N LEU A 103 4.43 12.88 -0.96
CA LEU A 103 3.71 11.61 -0.75
C LEU A 103 2.43 11.58 -1.57
N ILE A 104 2.22 10.48 -2.28
CA ILE A 104 0.94 10.08 -2.87
C ILE A 104 0.41 8.96 -1.99
N TRP A 105 -0.70 9.22 -1.30
CA TRP A 105 -1.28 8.33 -0.29
C TRP A 105 -2.04 7.19 -0.94
N VAL A 106 -1.60 5.96 -0.65
CA VAL A 106 -2.20 4.74 -1.19
C VAL A 106 -2.92 4.00 -0.07
N TRP A 107 -4.26 3.97 -0.11
CA TRP A 107 -5.04 3.15 0.81
C TRP A 107 -4.99 1.68 0.39
N ASN A 108 -5.03 0.75 1.35
CA ASN A 108 -4.97 -0.67 1.07
C ASN A 108 -6.02 -1.48 1.83
N SER A 109 -7.15 -1.69 1.15
CA SER A 109 -8.25 -2.56 1.54
C SER A 109 -9.25 -2.60 0.39
N SER A 110 -10.10 -3.63 0.33
CA SER A 110 -11.28 -3.64 -0.54
C SER A 110 -12.60 -3.59 0.25
N VAL A 111 -12.55 -3.23 1.54
CA VAL A 111 -13.70 -3.27 2.46
C VAL A 111 -14.16 -1.86 2.83
N GLN A 112 -15.40 -1.53 2.46
CA GLN A 112 -15.98 -0.18 2.64
C GLN A 112 -15.92 0.34 4.07
N GLU A 113 -16.10 -0.53 5.07
CA GLU A 113 -16.09 -0.16 6.49
C GLU A 113 -14.75 0.45 6.94
N TRP A 114 -13.66 0.00 6.32
CA TRP A 114 -12.28 0.39 6.63
C TRP A 114 -11.80 1.61 5.87
N TYR A 115 -12.51 1.99 4.80
CA TYR A 115 -12.09 3.09 3.93
C TYR A 115 -12.06 4.44 4.71
N PRO A 116 -10.92 5.17 4.70
CA PRO A 116 -10.77 6.41 5.44
C PRO A 116 -11.66 7.53 4.88
N GLY A 117 -11.92 7.52 3.57
CA GLY A 117 -12.84 8.44 2.90
C GLY A 117 -12.28 9.02 1.61
N ASP A 118 -13.16 9.55 0.76
CA ASP A 118 -12.81 10.06 -0.59
C ASP A 118 -11.70 11.12 -0.58
N GLY A 119 -11.62 11.97 0.45
CA GLY A 119 -10.61 13.01 0.57
C GLY A 119 -9.33 12.62 1.31
N GLU A 120 -9.18 11.35 1.71
CA GLU A 120 -8.12 10.92 2.62
C GLU A 120 -7.09 9.96 1.98
N SER A 121 -7.26 9.60 0.70
CA SER A 121 -6.28 8.84 -0.10
C SER A 121 -6.24 9.38 -1.53
N ASP A 122 -5.14 9.14 -2.25
CA ASP A 122 -4.98 9.51 -3.67
C ASP A 122 -5.27 8.32 -4.59
N ILE A 123 -4.86 7.12 -4.16
CA ILE A 123 -4.99 5.85 -4.90
C ILE A 123 -5.50 4.79 -3.93
N ASP A 124 -6.36 3.91 -4.41
CA ASP A 124 -6.83 2.78 -3.63
C ASP A 124 -6.24 1.47 -4.15
N SER A 125 -5.95 0.55 -3.26
CA SER A 125 -5.31 -0.72 -3.60
C SER A 125 -5.83 -1.86 -2.76
N CYS A 126 -5.55 -3.09 -3.21
CA CYS A 126 -5.73 -4.29 -2.40
C CYS A 126 -4.61 -5.30 -2.68
N ASP A 127 -4.34 -6.16 -1.71
CA ASP A 127 -3.31 -7.19 -1.79
C ASP A 127 -3.99 -8.55 -1.93
N ILE A 128 -3.73 -9.26 -3.02
CA ILE A 128 -4.38 -10.55 -3.33
C ILE A 128 -3.34 -11.55 -3.84
N TYR A 129 -3.17 -12.61 -3.06
CA TYR A 129 -2.27 -13.70 -3.36
C TYR A 129 -3.05 -14.87 -3.97
N ALA A 130 -3.23 -14.82 -5.30
CA ALA A 130 -3.79 -15.95 -6.05
C ALA A 130 -2.86 -17.18 -5.94
N PRO A 131 -3.41 -18.40 -6.01
CA PRO A 131 -2.58 -19.61 -6.08
C PRO A 131 -1.52 -19.52 -7.18
N SER A 132 -0.36 -20.13 -6.94
CA SER A 132 0.74 -20.16 -7.92
C SER A 132 0.26 -20.67 -9.30
N GLY A 133 0.65 -20.00 -10.37
CA GLY A 133 0.21 -20.31 -11.74
C GLY A 133 -1.21 -19.81 -12.11
N ASN A 134 -1.95 -19.21 -11.18
CA ASN A 134 -3.23 -18.57 -11.48
C ASN A 134 -3.03 -17.11 -11.90
N TYR A 135 -3.00 -16.86 -13.21
CA TYR A 135 -2.81 -15.54 -13.81
C TYR A 135 -4.13 -14.79 -14.09
N GLY A 136 -5.22 -15.16 -13.39
CA GLY A 136 -6.52 -14.51 -13.55
C GLY A 136 -6.48 -13.02 -13.20
N PRO A 137 -7.42 -12.21 -13.72
CA PRO A 137 -7.40 -10.75 -13.57
C PRO A 137 -7.77 -10.26 -12.16
N VAL A 138 -8.29 -11.15 -11.29
CA VAL A 138 -8.75 -10.81 -9.94
C VAL A 138 -9.85 -9.72 -9.94
N ARG A 139 -10.64 -9.67 -11.03
CA ARG A 139 -11.63 -8.62 -11.33
C ARG A 139 -12.57 -8.26 -10.18
N LYS A 140 -13.07 -9.24 -9.42
CA LYS A 140 -13.96 -8.98 -8.29
C LYS A 140 -13.32 -8.03 -7.26
N HIS A 141 -12.03 -8.20 -6.97
CA HIS A 141 -11.35 -7.34 -5.99
C HIS A 141 -11.08 -5.96 -6.59
N PHE A 142 -10.78 -5.86 -7.88
CA PHE A 142 -10.73 -4.58 -8.58
C PHE A 142 -12.04 -3.81 -8.43
N GLU A 143 -13.18 -4.45 -8.73
CA GLU A 143 -14.50 -3.81 -8.63
C GLU A 143 -14.86 -3.39 -7.20
N LEU A 144 -14.50 -4.20 -6.20
CA LEU A 144 -14.70 -3.86 -4.79
C LEU A 144 -13.85 -2.67 -4.35
N THR A 145 -12.59 -2.61 -4.78
CA THR A 145 -11.69 -1.49 -4.47
C THR A 145 -12.10 -0.22 -5.22
N ASP A 146 -12.51 -0.33 -6.48
CA ASP A 146 -13.06 0.80 -7.27
C ASP A 146 -14.33 1.39 -6.65
N ALA A 147 -15.18 0.53 -6.09
CA ALA A 147 -16.41 0.93 -5.43
C ALA A 147 -16.18 1.78 -4.16
N LEU A 148 -15.01 1.70 -3.51
CA LEU A 148 -14.71 2.46 -2.28
C LEU A 148 -14.88 3.96 -2.48
N ALA A 149 -14.36 4.47 -3.60
CA ALA A 149 -14.45 5.86 -4.02
C ALA A 149 -15.52 6.09 -5.10
N GLY A 150 -16.32 5.08 -5.43
CA GLY A 150 -17.33 5.13 -6.49
C GLY A 150 -16.74 5.43 -7.87
N GLY A 151 -15.60 4.83 -8.21
CA GLY A 151 -14.96 4.99 -9.53
C GLY A 151 -14.19 6.29 -9.75
N LYS A 152 -13.89 7.03 -8.67
CA LYS A 152 -13.22 8.35 -8.76
C LYS A 152 -11.70 8.29 -8.63
N LYS A 153 -11.14 7.14 -8.26
CA LYS A 153 -9.70 6.98 -7.99
C LYS A 153 -9.08 5.92 -8.87
N MET A 154 -7.78 6.03 -9.08
CA MET A 154 -7.03 4.95 -9.71
C MET A 154 -6.90 3.78 -8.73
N ILE A 155 -6.90 2.57 -9.28
CA ILE A 155 -6.95 1.33 -8.51
C ILE A 155 -5.72 0.49 -8.80
N ALA A 156 -4.99 0.12 -7.75
CA ALA A 156 -3.72 -0.60 -7.86
C ALA A 156 -3.76 -1.98 -7.22
N PHE A 157 -3.02 -2.92 -7.80
CA PHE A 157 -2.82 -4.24 -7.23
C PHE A 157 -1.60 -4.15 -6.30
N GLY A 158 -1.86 -3.85 -5.02
CA GLY A 158 -0.86 -3.39 -4.06
C GLY A 158 0.25 -4.42 -3.83
N GLU A 159 -0.14 -5.69 -3.67
CA GLU A 159 0.73 -6.88 -3.68
C GLU A 159 0.06 -8.06 -4.38
N ASN A 160 0.85 -8.88 -5.05
CA ASN A 160 0.40 -10.13 -5.63
C ASN A 160 1.45 -11.25 -5.50
N GLY A 161 0.98 -12.48 -5.65
CA GLY A 161 1.84 -13.63 -5.94
C GLY A 161 2.02 -13.80 -7.45
N ALA A 162 1.15 -14.61 -8.06
CA ALA A 162 1.15 -14.81 -9.50
C ALA A 162 0.80 -13.49 -10.21
N ILE A 163 1.52 -13.13 -11.27
CA ILE A 163 1.26 -11.90 -12.02
C ILE A 163 0.08 -12.12 -12.97
N PRO A 164 -0.93 -11.25 -12.98
CA PRO A 164 -2.08 -11.39 -13.87
C PRO A 164 -1.65 -11.35 -15.34
N ASP A 165 -2.29 -12.18 -16.16
CA ASP A 165 -2.06 -12.22 -17.59
C ASP A 165 -2.60 -10.95 -18.26
N PRO A 166 -1.77 -10.20 -19.00
CA PRO A 166 -2.20 -8.93 -19.59
C PRO A 166 -3.34 -9.09 -20.60
N ASP A 167 -3.42 -10.21 -21.34
CA ASP A 167 -4.55 -10.46 -22.24
C ASP A 167 -5.85 -10.64 -21.46
N GLN A 168 -5.78 -11.32 -20.31
CA GLN A 168 -6.95 -11.52 -19.45
C GLN A 168 -7.38 -10.22 -18.77
N LEU A 169 -6.44 -9.36 -18.37
CA LEU A 169 -6.74 -8.01 -17.85
C LEU A 169 -7.49 -7.19 -18.89
N MET A 170 -7.01 -7.18 -20.14
CA MET A 170 -7.65 -6.45 -21.24
C MET A 170 -9.03 -7.03 -21.59
N ALA A 171 -9.12 -8.34 -21.78
CA ALA A 171 -10.37 -9.02 -22.13
C ALA A 171 -11.45 -8.86 -21.06
N SER A 172 -11.05 -8.75 -19.79
CA SER A 172 -11.98 -8.56 -18.66
C SER A 172 -12.23 -7.10 -18.31
N SER A 173 -11.55 -6.14 -18.95
CA SER A 173 -11.57 -4.72 -18.58
C SER A 173 -11.25 -4.50 -17.10
N THR A 174 -10.14 -5.09 -16.63
CA THR A 174 -9.64 -4.95 -15.26
C THR A 174 -8.34 -4.14 -15.25
N PRO A 175 -8.40 -2.80 -15.28
CA PRO A 175 -7.24 -1.94 -15.50
C PRO A 175 -6.51 -1.61 -14.19
N TRP A 176 -5.81 -2.59 -13.60
CA TRP A 176 -4.90 -2.31 -12.48
C TRP A 176 -3.83 -1.29 -12.90
N LEU A 177 -3.68 -0.20 -12.14
CA LEU A 177 -2.71 0.86 -12.39
C LEU A 177 -1.27 0.33 -12.34
N TRP A 178 -0.97 -0.52 -11.35
CA TRP A 178 0.22 -1.33 -11.28
C TRP A 178 -0.09 -2.65 -10.58
N TYR A 179 0.83 -3.60 -10.66
CA TYR A 179 0.92 -4.78 -9.81
C TYR A 179 2.34 -4.89 -9.23
N MET A 180 2.46 -5.41 -8.01
CA MET A 180 3.76 -5.54 -7.34
C MET A 180 3.88 -6.93 -6.73
N THR A 181 4.65 -7.80 -7.40
CA THR A 181 4.90 -9.15 -6.87
C THR A 181 5.72 -9.08 -5.60
N TRP A 182 5.29 -9.82 -4.57
CA TRP A 182 6.05 -9.92 -3.33
C TRP A 182 7.44 -10.50 -3.55
N GLY A 183 8.37 -10.26 -2.63
CA GLY A 183 9.75 -10.71 -2.76
C GLY A 183 9.95 -12.23 -2.67
N GLU A 184 11.23 -12.62 -2.69
CA GLU A 184 11.69 -13.99 -2.42
C GLU A 184 11.05 -15.03 -3.37
N GLY A 185 10.41 -16.06 -2.80
CA GLY A 185 9.90 -17.22 -3.54
C GLY A 185 8.82 -16.88 -4.56
N PHE A 186 8.17 -15.72 -4.46
CA PHE A 186 7.19 -15.27 -5.45
C PHE A 186 7.84 -14.77 -6.76
N VAL A 187 9.09 -14.28 -6.71
CA VAL A 187 9.82 -13.78 -7.89
C VAL A 187 10.93 -14.73 -8.34
N LEU A 188 11.64 -15.37 -7.41
CA LEU A 188 12.93 -16.01 -7.71
C LEU A 188 12.83 -17.49 -8.12
N GLU A 189 11.73 -18.17 -7.82
CA GLU A 189 11.66 -19.64 -7.92
C GLU A 189 10.92 -20.13 -9.18
N GLY A 190 10.35 -19.23 -9.99
CA GLY A 190 9.51 -19.59 -11.14
C GLY A 190 8.23 -20.35 -10.78
N LYS A 191 7.90 -20.45 -9.48
CA LYS A 191 6.73 -21.19 -8.97
C LYS A 191 5.46 -20.35 -9.06
N SER A 192 5.54 -19.08 -8.66
CA SER A 192 4.35 -18.22 -8.64
C SER A 192 3.96 -17.77 -10.04
N THR A 193 4.95 -17.26 -10.79
CA THR A 193 4.84 -16.91 -12.21
C THR A 193 6.01 -17.57 -12.95
N THR A 194 5.72 -18.28 -14.03
CA THR A 194 6.75 -18.98 -14.83
C THR A 194 7.56 -17.99 -15.68
N ASP A 195 8.78 -18.35 -16.05
CA ASP A 195 9.63 -17.52 -16.93
C ASP A 195 8.97 -17.20 -18.27
N GLU A 196 8.22 -18.14 -18.85
CA GLU A 196 7.47 -17.94 -20.08
C GLU A 196 6.40 -16.86 -19.89
N GLN A 197 5.63 -16.92 -18.80
CA GLN A 197 4.63 -15.92 -18.48
C GLN A 197 5.26 -14.56 -18.18
N LEU A 198 6.39 -14.53 -17.48
CA LEU A 198 7.15 -13.29 -17.23
C LEU A 198 7.60 -12.63 -18.53
N ARG A 199 8.17 -13.40 -19.47
CA ARG A 199 8.54 -12.86 -20.80
C ARG A 199 7.33 -12.29 -21.52
N LYS A 200 6.22 -13.04 -21.54
CA LYS A 200 4.95 -12.55 -22.11
C LYS A 200 4.54 -11.21 -21.49
N ILE A 201 4.55 -11.11 -20.16
CA ILE A 201 4.14 -9.89 -19.44
C ILE A 201 5.06 -8.70 -19.78
N TYR A 202 6.38 -8.88 -19.67
CA TYR A 202 7.35 -7.79 -19.89
C TYR A 202 7.42 -7.35 -21.36
N ASP A 203 7.15 -8.24 -22.31
CA ASP A 203 7.11 -7.90 -23.74
C ASP A 203 5.74 -7.32 -24.17
N HIS A 204 4.69 -7.49 -23.36
CA HIS A 204 3.33 -7.10 -23.73
C HIS A 204 3.20 -5.58 -23.96
N PRO A 205 2.52 -5.12 -25.03
CA PRO A 205 2.41 -3.69 -25.34
C PRO A 205 1.61 -2.87 -24.33
N SER A 206 0.71 -3.49 -23.56
CA SER A 206 -0.04 -2.80 -22.50
C SER A 206 0.70 -2.72 -21.15
N CYS A 207 1.85 -3.40 -21.01
CA CYS A 207 2.65 -3.35 -19.79
C CYS A 207 3.74 -2.28 -19.92
N ILE A 208 3.85 -1.43 -18.92
CA ILE A 208 4.88 -0.37 -18.86
C ILE A 208 6.05 -0.89 -18.03
N THR A 209 7.21 -0.95 -18.66
CA THR A 209 8.50 -1.34 -18.06
C THR A 209 9.36 -0.09 -17.83
N LEU A 210 10.48 -0.26 -17.12
CA LEU A 210 11.37 0.85 -16.76
C LEU A 210 11.85 1.65 -17.98
N ASP A 211 12.19 0.98 -19.08
CA ASP A 211 12.63 1.59 -20.34
C ASP A 211 11.53 2.36 -21.07
N ARG A 212 10.26 2.12 -20.73
CA ARG A 212 9.09 2.80 -21.30
C ARG A 212 8.60 3.98 -20.45
N LEU A 213 9.13 4.16 -19.24
CA LEU A 213 8.75 5.29 -18.40
C LEU A 213 9.32 6.61 -18.98
N PRO A 214 8.52 7.69 -19.02
CA PRO A 214 9.03 8.98 -19.44
C PRO A 214 10.02 9.51 -18.40
N ASN A 215 10.80 10.53 -18.78
CA ASN A 215 11.60 11.28 -17.83
C ASN A 215 10.68 12.09 -16.88
N TRP A 216 10.23 11.44 -15.81
CA TRP A 216 9.28 11.99 -14.85
C TRP A 216 9.80 13.23 -14.13
N ARG A 217 11.13 13.45 -14.07
CA ARG A 217 11.72 14.67 -13.48
C ARG A 217 11.50 15.92 -14.31
N HIS A 218 11.28 15.77 -15.62
CA HIS A 218 11.10 16.86 -16.56
C HIS A 218 9.75 16.78 -17.30
N PHE A 219 8.87 15.90 -16.86
CA PHE A 219 7.59 15.66 -17.53
C PHE A 219 6.69 16.90 -17.42
N GLY A 220 6.37 17.51 -18.56
CA GLY A 220 5.53 18.71 -18.63
C GLY A 220 6.26 20.05 -18.42
N GLY A 221 7.58 20.06 -18.20
CA GLY A 221 8.41 21.27 -18.26
C GLY A 221 8.78 21.60 -19.71
N SER A 222 8.77 22.87 -20.08
CA SER A 222 9.45 23.32 -21.31
C SER A 222 10.96 23.13 -21.11
N GLU A 223 11.64 22.60 -22.12
CA GLU A 223 13.11 22.59 -22.22
C GLU A 223 13.69 24.01 -22.16
#